data_AF-A0A4P5WXK6-F1
#
_entry.id   AF-A0A4P5WXK6-F1
#
_cell.length_a   1.000
_cell.length_b   1.000
_cell.length_c   1.000
_cell.angle_alpha   90.00
_cell.angle_beta   90.00
_cell.angle_gamma   90.00
#
_symmetry.space_group_name_H-M   'P 1'
#
loop_
_entity.id
_entity.type
_entity.pdbx_description
1 polymer ?
#
loop_
_entity_poly.entity_id
_entity_poly.type
_entity_poly.pdbx_seq_one_letter_code
_entity_poly.pdbx_strand_id
1 'polypeptide(L)'
;MAENTRWRHALDLFNSGYAWEAHEAWESFWNALGRTTPEAQFVQGLIHLAAAGVKIREGKPQGVSRHTKRARELLGDLTAANPGGALGLAPESVSAVLAELEKSTPECWHTSRTPVVRVLDAPLRLAE
;
A
#
# COMPACT_ATOMS: atom_id res chain seq x y z
N MET A 1 9.76 -0.02 13.76
CA MET A 1 8.53 0.69 13.35
C MET A 1 7.26 -0.08 13.71
N ALA A 2 7.27 -1.42 13.66
CA ALA A 2 6.14 -2.28 14.05
C ALA A 2 5.44 -1.86 15.34
N GLU A 3 6.19 -1.47 16.39
CA GLU A 3 5.63 -1.07 17.67
C GLU A 3 4.89 0.28 17.71
N ASN A 4 4.97 1.08 16.64
CA ASN A 4 4.36 2.40 16.57
C ASN A 4 2.85 2.29 16.30
N THR A 5 2.02 2.78 17.22
CA THR A 5 0.55 2.75 17.09
C THR A 5 0.04 3.44 15.83
N ARG A 6 0.63 4.57 15.41
CA ARG A 6 0.22 5.27 14.18
C ARG A 6 0.57 4.48 12.93
N TRP A 7 1.67 3.73 12.96
CA TRP A 7 2.07 2.86 11.87
C TRP A 7 1.10 1.69 11.70
N ARG A 8 0.75 1.03 12.82
CA ARG A 8 -0.26 -0.04 12.84
C ARG A 8 -1.63 0.46 12.39
N HIS A 9 -2.03 1.64 12.85
CA HIS A 9 -3.28 2.26 12.41
C HIS A 9 -3.31 2.52 10.89
N ALA A 10 -2.20 2.97 10.28
CA ALA A 10 -2.12 3.13 8.83
C ALA A 10 -2.30 1.80 8.08
N LEU A 11 -1.75 0.70 8.61
CA LEU A 11 -1.96 -0.65 8.08
C LEU A 11 -3.42 -1.10 8.21
N ASP A 12 -4.04 -0.85 9.37
CA ASP A 12 -5.44 -1.20 9.61
C ASP A 12 -6.38 -0.46 8.65
N LEU A 13 -6.11 0.83 8.39
CA LEU A 13 -6.84 1.63 7.41
C LEU A 13 -6.76 1.00 6.01
N PHE A 14 -5.54 0.69 5.55
CA PHE A 14 -5.33 0.07 4.24
C PHE A 14 -6.08 -1.26 4.14
N ASN A 15 -5.87 -2.15 5.11
CA ASN A 15 -6.50 -3.47 5.17
C ASN A 15 -8.03 -3.39 5.28
N SER A 16 -8.58 -2.29 5.80
CA SER A 16 -10.03 -2.08 5.93
C SER A 16 -10.66 -1.40 4.71
N GLY A 17 -9.88 -1.08 3.67
CA GLY A 17 -10.36 -0.43 2.44
C GLY A 17 -10.33 1.10 2.46
N TYR A 18 -9.80 1.70 3.53
CA TYR A 18 -9.58 3.15 3.66
C TYR A 18 -8.26 3.55 2.99
N ALA A 19 -8.19 3.31 1.67
CA ALA A 19 -6.96 3.49 0.91
C ALA A 19 -6.49 4.96 0.90
N TRP A 20 -7.41 5.93 0.87
CA TRP A 20 -7.04 7.35 0.93
C TRP A 20 -6.48 7.73 2.31
N GLU A 21 -7.12 7.30 3.39
CA GLU A 21 -6.68 7.60 4.75
C GLU A 21 -5.34 6.93 5.07
N ALA A 22 -5.11 5.71 4.55
CA ALA A 22 -3.82 5.06 4.63
C ALA A 22 -2.72 5.81 3.87
N HIS A 23 -3.04 6.32 2.67
CA HIS A 23 -2.14 7.18 1.88
C HIS A 23 -1.67 8.39 2.71
N GLU A 24 -2.62 9.16 3.24
CA GLU A 24 -2.33 10.35 4.06
C GLU A 24 -1.51 10.01 5.32
N ALA A 25 -1.86 8.90 5.99
CA ALA A 25 -1.13 8.44 7.16
C ALA A 25 0.34 8.12 6.83
N TRP A 26 0.59 7.44 5.70
CA TRP A 26 1.95 7.12 5.26
C TRP A 26 2.74 8.33 4.75
N GLU A 27 2.10 9.36 4.18
CA GLU A 27 2.81 10.60 3.79
C GLU A 27 3.53 11.24 4.99
N SER A 28 2.92 11.21 6.17
CA SER A 28 3.54 11.72 7.39
C SER A 28 4.83 10.96 7.75
N PHE A 29 4.83 9.63 7.59
CA PHE A 29 6.02 8.81 7.80
C PHE A 29 7.07 9.05 6.72
N TRP A 30 6.67 9.15 5.46
CA TRP A 30 7.59 9.44 4.35
C TRP A 30 8.35 10.76 4.56
N ASN A 31 7.65 11.80 5.02
CA ASN A 31 8.26 13.08 5.37
C ASN A 31 9.19 12.95 6.58
N ALA A 32 8.76 12.27 7.66
CA ALA A 32 9.55 12.09 8.87
C ALA A 32 10.84 11.27 8.64
N LEU A 33 10.82 10.34 7.68
CA LEU A 33 11.98 9.52 7.29
C LEU A 33 12.94 10.24 6.34
N GLY A 34 12.66 11.49 5.94
CA GLY A 34 13.57 12.27 5.10
C GLY A 34 13.43 12.06 3.59
N ARG A 35 12.33 11.43 3.13
CA ARG A 35 11.88 11.26 1.73
C ARG A 35 12.78 10.49 0.77
N THR A 36 14.09 10.50 0.96
CA THR A 36 15.09 9.92 0.06
C THR A 36 15.84 8.74 0.68
N THR A 37 15.65 8.47 1.98
CA THR A 37 16.22 7.29 2.64
C THR A 37 15.59 6.00 2.09
N PRO A 38 16.28 4.86 2.19
CA PRO A 38 15.70 3.58 1.77
C PRO A 38 14.34 3.27 2.43
N GLU A 39 14.18 3.57 3.72
CA GLU A 39 12.93 3.39 4.45
C GLU A 39 11.85 4.35 3.93
N ALA A 40 12.21 5.61 3.64
CA ALA A 40 11.28 6.57 3.07
C ALA A 40 10.82 6.14 1.67
N GLN A 41 11.73 5.65 0.83
CA GLN A 41 11.40 5.11 -0.50
C GLN A 41 10.48 3.89 -0.39
N PHE A 42 10.69 3.02 0.61
CA PHE A 42 9.79 1.92 0.87
C PHE A 42 8.39 2.40 1.28
N VAL A 43 8.29 3.37 2.18
CA VAL A 43 7.00 4.00 2.55
C VAL A 43 6.35 4.66 1.33
N GLN A 44 7.13 5.29 0.46
CA GLN A 44 6.64 5.82 -0.83
C GLN A 44 6.05 4.71 -1.72
N GLY A 45 6.61 3.50 -1.68
CA GLY A 45 6.02 2.33 -2.30
C GLY A 45 4.63 2.00 -1.75
N LEU A 46 4.45 2.01 -0.42
CA LEU A 46 3.15 1.79 0.23
C LEU A 46 2.12 2.88 -0.12
N ILE A 47 2.56 4.14 -0.19
CA ILE A 47 1.74 5.28 -0.64
C ILE A 47 1.22 5.00 -2.06
N HIS A 48 2.05 4.45 -2.95
CA HIS A 48 1.61 4.06 -4.29
C HIS A 48 0.66 2.86 -4.29
N LEU A 49 0.81 1.88 -3.38
CA LEU A 49 -0.20 0.81 -3.21
C LEU A 49 -1.56 1.38 -2.82
N ALA A 50 -1.60 2.27 -1.84
CA ALA A 50 -2.82 2.97 -1.43
C ALA A 50 -3.43 3.77 -2.58
N ALA A 51 -2.62 4.52 -3.34
CA ALA A 51 -3.08 5.24 -4.51
C ALA A 51 -3.68 4.31 -5.58
N ALA A 52 -3.11 3.12 -5.79
CA ALA A 52 -3.68 2.11 -6.69
C ALA A 52 -5.09 1.67 -6.24
N GLY A 53 -5.27 1.42 -4.94
CA GLY A 53 -6.59 1.12 -4.35
C GLY A 53 -7.61 2.24 -4.57
N VAL A 54 -7.21 3.50 -4.44
CA VAL A 54 -8.05 4.66 -4.79
C VAL A 54 -8.40 4.64 -6.29
N LYS A 55 -7.48 4.29 -7.18
CA LYS A 55 -7.76 4.23 -8.63
C LYS A 55 -8.64 3.06 -9.04
N ILE A 56 -8.61 1.94 -8.31
CA ILE A 56 -9.60 0.87 -8.46
C ILE A 56 -10.98 1.47 -8.15
N ARG A 57 -11.13 2.12 -7.00
CA ARG A 57 -12.30 2.93 -6.60
C ARG A 57 -12.50 4.22 -7.40
N GLU A 58 -11.84 4.43 -8.53
CA GLU A 58 -12.19 5.50 -9.47
C GLU A 58 -12.55 4.91 -10.85
N GLY A 59 -12.37 3.60 -11.04
CA GLY A 59 -12.61 2.95 -12.33
C GLY A 59 -11.55 3.37 -13.35
N LYS A 60 -10.33 3.68 -12.89
CA LYS A 60 -9.23 4.21 -13.71
C LYS A 60 -8.13 3.16 -13.88
N PRO A 61 -8.28 2.16 -14.78
CA PRO A 61 -7.30 1.09 -15.01
C PRO A 61 -5.87 1.59 -15.23
N GLN A 62 -5.72 2.66 -16.02
CA GLN A 62 -4.39 3.23 -16.29
C GLN A 62 -3.75 3.79 -15.01
N GLY A 63 -4.55 4.36 -14.12
CA GLY A 63 -4.10 4.85 -12.82
C GLY A 63 -3.66 3.71 -11.91
N VAL A 64 -4.43 2.61 -11.87
CA VAL A 64 -4.07 1.38 -11.14
C VAL A 64 -2.73 0.87 -11.64
N SER A 65 -2.60 0.60 -12.95
CA SER A 65 -1.37 0.07 -13.55
C SER A 65 -0.15 0.95 -13.27
N ARG A 66 -0.29 2.29 -13.43
CA ARG A 66 0.80 3.23 -13.17
C ARG A 66 1.27 3.21 -11.71
N HIS A 67 0.33 3.25 -10.76
CA HIS A 67 0.68 3.25 -9.34
C HIS A 67 1.23 1.90 -8.88
N THR A 68 0.64 0.79 -9.32
CA THR A 68 1.14 -0.56 -9.05
C THR A 68 2.56 -0.74 -9.58
N LYS A 69 2.86 -0.30 -10.81
CA LYS A 69 4.22 -0.34 -11.36
C LYS A 69 5.20 0.44 -10.49
N ARG A 70 4.84 1.68 -10.11
CA ARG A 70 5.71 2.51 -9.28
C ARG A 70 5.91 1.94 -7.88
N ALA A 71 4.87 1.36 -7.28
CA ALA A 71 4.96 0.66 -6.01
C ALA A 71 5.98 -0.48 -6.09
N ARG A 72 5.92 -1.31 -7.14
CA ARG A 72 6.89 -2.40 -7.35
C ARG A 72 8.32 -1.92 -7.50
N GLU A 73 8.56 -0.87 -8.27
CA GLU A 73 9.89 -0.29 -8.42
C GLU A 73 10.50 0.16 -7.08
N LEU A 74 9.67 0.73 -6.20
CA LEU A 74 10.10 1.26 -4.90
C LEU A 74 10.21 0.20 -3.81
N LEU A 75 9.30 -0.77 -3.81
CA LEU A 75 9.30 -1.87 -2.85
C LEU A 75 10.39 -2.89 -3.20
N GLY A 76 10.81 -2.98 -4.47
CA GLY A 76 11.93 -3.78 -4.93
C GLY A 76 11.80 -5.27 -4.61
N ASP A 77 12.93 -5.96 -4.56
CA ASP A 77 12.96 -7.37 -4.17
C ASP A 77 12.69 -7.49 -2.66
N LEU A 78 11.56 -8.07 -2.33
CA LEU A 78 11.04 -8.26 -0.97
C LEU A 78 11.77 -9.40 -0.25
N THR A 79 13.08 -9.25 -0.09
CA THR A 79 13.96 -10.16 0.65
C THR A 79 14.11 -9.72 2.11
N ALA A 80 14.73 -10.55 2.96
CA ALA A 80 15.00 -10.21 4.36
C ALA A 80 15.88 -8.95 4.55
N ALA A 81 16.65 -8.55 3.53
CA ALA A 81 17.48 -7.33 3.54
C ALA A 81 16.71 -6.07 3.12
N ASN A 82 15.43 -6.19 2.77
CA ASN A 82 14.61 -5.07 2.32
C ASN A 82 14.27 -4.14 3.50
N PRO A 83 14.24 -2.80 3.31
CA PRO A 83 13.75 -1.85 4.30
C PRO A 83 12.37 -2.19 4.90
N GLY A 84 11.53 -2.95 4.19
CA GLY A 84 10.27 -3.48 4.71
C GLY A 84 10.42 -4.28 6.01
N GLY A 85 11.49 -5.07 6.14
CA GLY A 85 11.82 -5.78 7.38
C GLY A 85 12.13 -4.84 8.54
N ALA A 86 12.88 -3.76 8.30
CA ALA A 86 13.13 -2.71 9.30
C ALA A 86 11.85 -1.96 9.71
N LEU A 87 10.89 -1.86 8.79
CA LEU A 87 9.55 -1.32 9.05
C LEU A 87 8.61 -2.34 9.69
N GLY A 88 9.04 -3.60 9.81
CA GLY A 88 8.32 -4.70 10.44
C GLY A 88 7.21 -5.29 9.60
N LEU A 89 7.26 -5.14 8.27
CA LEU A 89 6.31 -5.74 7.34
C LEU A 89 6.79 -7.10 6.85
N ALA A 90 5.86 -8.06 6.80
CA ALA A 90 6.07 -9.38 6.24
C ALA A 90 6.23 -9.27 4.70
N PRO A 91 7.40 -9.60 4.12
CA PRO A 91 7.67 -9.44 2.69
C PRO A 91 6.67 -10.20 1.78
N GLU A 92 6.19 -11.35 2.23
CA GLU A 92 5.18 -12.17 1.56
C GLU A 92 3.82 -11.48 1.48
N SER A 93 3.44 -10.69 2.49
CA SER A 93 2.18 -9.95 2.50
C SER A 93 2.19 -8.81 1.49
N VAL A 94 3.32 -8.09 1.41
CA VAL A 94 3.52 -7.02 0.41
C VAL A 94 3.53 -7.62 -1.01
N SER A 95 4.18 -8.77 -1.19
CA SER A 95 4.20 -9.49 -2.46
C SER A 95 2.80 -9.93 -2.91
N ALA A 96 1.97 -10.41 -1.98
CA ALA A 96 0.60 -10.82 -2.27
C ALA A 96 -0.25 -9.64 -2.77
N VAL A 97 -0.19 -8.50 -2.09
CA VAL A 97 -0.89 -7.26 -2.50
C VAL A 97 -0.44 -6.79 -3.87
N LEU A 98 0.86 -6.79 -4.12
CA LEU A 98 1.44 -6.41 -5.41
C LEU A 98 0.96 -7.31 -6.55
N ALA A 99 0.91 -8.62 -6.32
CA ALA A 99 0.46 -9.61 -7.30
C ALA A 99 -1.05 -9.50 -7.58
N GLU A 100 -1.85 -9.20 -6.55
CA GLU A 100 -3.27 -8.92 -6.70
C GLU A 100 -3.51 -7.67 -7.55
N LEU A 101 -2.82 -6.57 -7.24
CA LEU A 101 -2.92 -5.32 -7.98
C LEU A 101 -2.47 -5.43 -9.45
N GLU A 102 -1.51 -6.31 -9.76
CA GLU A 102 -1.11 -6.58 -11.15
C GLU A 102 -2.17 -7.34 -11.94
N LYS A 103 -2.89 -8.24 -11.26
CA LYS A 103 -3.97 -9.03 -11.85
C LYS A 103 -5.31 -8.29 -11.82
N SER A 104 -5.38 -7.16 -11.12
CA SER A 104 -6.59 -6.35 -10.98
C SER A 104 -7.11 -5.89 -12.34
N THR A 105 -8.15 -6.55 -12.82
CA THR A 105 -9.03 -6.04 -13.86
C THR A 105 -10.08 -5.17 -13.18
N PRO A 106 -10.09 -3.85 -13.40
CA PRO A 106 -11.16 -3.04 -12.82
C PRO A 106 -12.47 -3.45 -13.46
N GLU A 107 -13.27 -4.21 -12.72
CA GLU A 107 -14.69 -4.25 -12.96
C GLU A 107 -15.21 -2.82 -12.79
N CYS A 108 -16.13 -2.39 -13.67
CA CYS A 108 -16.79 -1.11 -13.52
C CYS A 108 -17.55 -1.10 -12.18
N TRP A 109 -16.88 -0.68 -11.11
CA TRP A 109 -17.53 -0.44 -9.85
C TRP A 109 -18.37 0.84 -10.07
N HIS A 110 -19.68 0.66 -10.16
CA HIS A 110 -20.56 1.78 -9.89
C HIS A 110 -20.31 2.21 -8.45
N THR A 111 -20.36 3.51 -8.21
CA THR A 111 -20.39 4.20 -6.91
C THR A 111 -21.61 3.80 -6.07
N SER A 112 -21.86 2.50 -5.90
CA SER A 112 -23.01 1.94 -5.22
C SER A 112 -22.83 2.08 -3.71
N ARG A 113 -23.30 3.22 -3.20
CA ARG A 113 -23.89 3.44 -1.86
C ARG A 113 -23.06 3.11 -0.60
N THR A 114 -21.85 2.57 -0.73
CA THR A 114 -21.01 2.20 0.42
C THR A 114 -19.82 3.16 0.48
N PRO A 115 -19.64 3.91 1.58
CA PRO A 115 -18.58 4.92 1.67
C PRO A 115 -17.16 4.30 1.63
N VAL A 116 -17.05 3.02 2.01
CA VAL A 116 -15.79 2.27 2.11
C VAL A 116 -16.01 0.89 1.50
N VAL A 117 -15.17 0.53 0.53
CA VAL A 117 -15.18 -0.80 -0.09
C VAL A 117 -13.76 -1.32 -0.06
N ARG A 118 -13.59 -2.53 0.48
CA ARG A 118 -12.32 -3.25 0.38
C ARG A 118 -12.16 -3.69 -1.07
N VAL A 119 -11.14 -3.12 -1.73
CA VAL A 119 -10.81 -3.41 -3.14
C VAL A 119 -9.64 -4.38 -3.30
N LEU A 120 -9.04 -4.79 -2.19
CA LEU A 120 -7.95 -5.76 -2.12
C LEU A 120 -8.26 -6.80 -1.05
N ASP A 121 -8.16 -8.07 -1.41
CA ASP A 121 -8.37 -9.20 -0.52
C ASP A 121 -7.11 -9.51 0.29
N ALA A 122 -5.93 -9.33 -0.29
CA ALA A 122 -4.66 -9.54 0.40
C ALA A 122 -4.39 -8.44 1.43
N PRO A 123 -4.17 -8.77 2.72
CA PRO A 123 -3.80 -7.78 3.73
C PRO A 123 -2.28 -7.60 3.82
N LEU A 124 -1.84 -6.40 4.20
CA LEU A 124 -0.49 -6.18 4.71
C LEU A 124 -0.38 -6.70 6.14
N ARG A 125 0.68 -7.46 6.45
CA ARG A 125 0.91 -8.07 7.77
C ARG A 125 2.24 -7.63 8.35
N LEU A 126 2.31 -7.56 9.67
CA LEU A 126 3.58 -7.41 10.36
C LEU A 126 4.35 -8.74 10.34
N ALA A 127 5.67 -8.67 10.29
CA ALA A 127 6.54 -9.83 10.51
C ALA A 127 6.46 -10.28 11.98
N GLU A 128 6.52 -11.59 12.23
CA GLU A 128 6.54 -12.21 13.57
C GLU A 128 7.83 -11.91 14.35
#